data_AF-A0A5J5B1G1-F1
#
_entry.id   AF-A0A5J5B1G1-F1
#
_cell.length_a   1.000
_cell.length_b   1.000
_cell.length_c   1.000
_cell.angle_alpha   90.00
_cell.angle_beta   90.00
_cell.angle_gamma   90.00
#
_symmetry.space_group_name_H-M   'P 1'
#
loop_
_entity.id
_entity.type
_entity.pdbx_description
1 polymer ?
#
loop_
_entity_poly.entity_id
_entity_poly.type
_entity_poly.pdbx_seq_one_letter_code
_entity_poly.pdbx_strand_id
1 'polypeptide(L)'
;MPSWSKLDFCRFSADWAGQDCPCKTEFDKNEEKIENNGFSDGIRVHEIEGVVEEMGNLGINENAANSVPKGSRIPLPWELLQPVLRILGHCLLAPLNSEDVKDAASVAARCLYARASHDLVPQAILATRSLIQLDKRAREAAKAEYLADGDYKCGSSPD
;
A
#
# COMPACT_ATOMS: atom_id res chain seq x y z
N MET A 1 1.14 0.16 22.72
CA MET A 1 -0.21 0.70 22.41
C MET A 1 -1.24 -0.42 22.46
N PRO A 2 -2.37 -0.22 23.17
CA PRO A 2 -3.54 -1.09 23.10
C PRO A 2 -4.11 -1.16 21.67
N SER A 3 -4.80 -2.26 21.32
CA SER A 3 -5.34 -2.47 19.96
C SER A 3 -6.28 -1.36 19.49
N TRP A 4 -7.12 -0.83 20.38
CA TRP A 4 -8.07 0.24 20.04
C TRP A 4 -7.35 1.52 19.57
N SER A 5 -6.31 1.93 20.32
CA SER A 5 -5.49 3.09 19.93
C SER A 5 -4.76 2.91 18.60
N LYS A 6 -4.39 1.66 18.24
CA LYS A 6 -3.77 1.36 16.94
C LYS A 6 -4.78 1.50 15.80
N LEU A 7 -6.00 1.00 15.99
CA LEU A 7 -7.09 1.14 15.02
C LEU A 7 -7.42 2.61 14.77
N ASP A 8 -7.60 3.39 15.84
CA ASP A 8 -7.87 4.82 15.73
C ASP A 8 -6.73 5.52 14.99
N PHE A 9 -5.48 5.25 15.35
CA PHE A 9 -4.32 5.80 14.67
C PHE A 9 -4.30 5.48 13.16
N CYS A 10 -4.60 4.24 12.77
CA CYS A 10 -4.65 3.84 11.36
C CYS A 10 -5.78 4.56 10.62
N ARG A 11 -6.97 4.66 11.22
CA ARG A 11 -8.12 5.38 10.65
C ARG A 11 -7.82 6.86 10.46
N PHE A 12 -7.32 7.53 11.51
CA PHE A 12 -6.89 8.92 11.42
C PHE A 12 -5.82 9.13 10.35
N SER A 13 -4.85 8.23 10.22
CA SER A 13 -3.83 8.31 9.18
C SER A 13 -4.42 8.18 7.77
N ALA A 14 -5.39 7.30 7.59
CA ALA A 14 -6.10 7.11 6.32
C ALA A 14 -6.94 8.34 5.95
N ASP A 15 -7.73 8.86 6.90
CA ASP A 15 -8.58 10.05 6.70
C ASP A 15 -7.71 11.29 6.43
N TRP A 16 -6.61 11.42 7.17
CA TRP A 16 -5.66 12.51 7.02
C TRP A 16 -4.95 12.50 5.65
N ALA A 17 -4.64 11.31 5.12
CA ALA A 17 -4.07 11.18 3.78
C ALA A 17 -5.02 11.71 2.68
N GLY A 18 -6.31 11.79 2.97
CA GLY A 18 -7.32 12.37 2.11
C GLY A 18 -7.97 11.35 1.17
N GLN A 19 -8.78 11.90 0.26
CA GLN A 19 -9.74 11.16 -0.59
C GLN A 19 -9.12 9.97 -1.35
N ASP A 20 -9.98 8.98 -1.60
CA ASP A 20 -9.66 7.79 -2.39
C ASP A 20 -9.27 8.16 -3.83
N CYS A 21 -7.95 8.18 -4.10
CA CYS A 21 -7.41 8.14 -5.46
C CYS A 21 -7.40 6.70 -5.96
N PRO A 22 -7.70 6.44 -7.26
CA PRO A 22 -7.41 5.15 -7.91
C PRO A 22 -5.97 4.66 -7.71
N CYS A 23 -5.02 5.57 -7.45
CA CYS A 23 -3.63 5.32 -7.07
C CYS A 23 -3.48 4.23 -5.99
N LYS A 24 -4.44 4.12 -5.06
CA LYS A 24 -4.41 3.14 -3.96
C LYS A 24 -4.48 1.69 -4.47
N THR A 25 -5.13 1.49 -5.63
CA THR A 25 -5.37 0.16 -6.23
C THR A 25 -4.23 -0.31 -7.12
N GLU A 26 -3.15 0.46 -7.29
CA GLU A 26 -2.02 0.04 -8.14
C GLU A 26 -1.40 -1.29 -7.68
N PHE A 27 -1.47 -1.56 -6.38
CA PHE A 27 -0.88 -2.74 -5.76
C PHE A 27 -1.79 -3.98 -5.81
N ASP A 28 -3.06 -3.78 -6.14
CA ASP A 28 -4.05 -4.86 -6.19
C ASP A 28 -4.03 -5.56 -7.57
N LYS A 29 -3.53 -4.90 -8.62
CA LYS A 29 -3.57 -5.38 -10.03
C LYS A 29 -2.57 -6.48 -10.41
N ASN A 30 -1.90 -7.12 -9.45
CA ASN A 30 -0.85 -8.11 -9.72
C ASN A 30 -1.20 -9.52 -9.24
N GLU A 31 -2.28 -10.10 -9.75
CA GLU A 31 -2.56 -11.54 -9.60
C GLU A 31 -2.09 -12.39 -10.80
N GLU A 32 -1.60 -11.81 -11.91
CA GLU A 32 -1.20 -12.61 -13.10
C GLU A 32 0.13 -12.24 -13.80
N LYS A 33 0.99 -11.37 -13.23
CA LYS A 33 2.34 -11.16 -13.79
C LYS A 33 3.41 -11.20 -12.72
N ILE A 34 3.97 -12.39 -12.50
CA ILE A 34 5.31 -12.55 -11.96
C ILE A 34 6.28 -12.10 -13.06
N GLU A 35 6.73 -10.85 -13.00
CA GLU A 35 8.02 -10.48 -13.58
C GLU A 35 8.86 -9.81 -12.50
N ASN A 36 9.98 -10.46 -12.21
CA ASN A 36 10.99 -10.06 -11.26
C ASN A 36 11.54 -8.66 -11.58
N ASN A 37 10.96 -7.61 -11.01
CA ASN A 37 11.69 -6.34 -10.88
C ASN A 37 12.19 -6.19 -9.45
N GLY A 38 13.23 -6.99 -9.19
CA GLY A 38 14.20 -6.72 -8.16
C GLY A 38 14.88 -5.38 -8.42
N PHE A 39 15.16 -4.69 -7.32
CA PHE A 39 16.03 -3.54 -7.20
C PHE A 39 17.34 -3.77 -7.98
N SER A 40 17.43 -3.20 -9.19
CA SER A 40 18.64 -3.16 -10.00
C SER A 40 19.05 -1.70 -10.11
N ASP A 41 19.93 -1.30 -9.20
CA ASP A 41 20.82 -0.14 -9.39
C ASP A 41 21.60 -0.34 -10.69
N GLY A 42 21.48 0.61 -11.62
CA GLY A 42 22.07 0.49 -12.95
C GLY A 42 21.47 1.49 -13.92
N ILE A 43 22.09 2.66 -14.01
CA ILE A 43 21.92 3.61 -15.12
C ILE A 43 21.99 2.84 -16.44
N ARG A 44 20.89 2.84 -17.19
CA ARG A 44 20.87 2.51 -18.61
C ARG A 44 20.08 3.58 -19.34
N VAL A 45 20.82 4.52 -19.92
CA VAL A 45 20.34 5.38 -21.00
C VAL A 45 20.08 4.45 -22.19
N HIS A 46 18.82 4.34 -22.63
CA HIS A 46 18.51 3.82 -23.96
C HIS A 46 17.31 4.58 -24.55
N GLU A 47 17.64 5.19 -25.69
CA GLU A 47 16.90 5.94 -26.72
C GLU A 47 15.41 6.27 -26.57
N ILE A 48 15.18 7.56 -26.79
CA ILE A 48 13.94 8.23 -27.16
C ILE A 48 13.56 7.77 -28.57
N GLU A 49 12.54 6.92 -28.72
CA GLU A 49 11.69 6.90 -29.92
C GLU A 49 10.36 6.22 -29.62
N GLY A 50 9.25 6.94 -29.81
CA GLY A 50 7.92 6.33 -29.91
C GLY A 50 6.91 6.55 -28.77
N VAL A 51 6.68 7.79 -28.31
CA VAL A 51 5.44 8.12 -27.57
C VAL A 51 4.92 9.52 -27.98
N VAL A 52 4.42 9.64 -29.22
CA VAL A 52 3.68 10.84 -29.70
C VAL A 52 2.24 10.51 -30.13
N GLU A 53 1.75 9.29 -29.88
CA GLU A 53 0.36 8.94 -30.20
C GLU A 53 -0.37 8.24 -29.04
N GLU A 54 -0.45 8.91 -27.88
CA GLU A 54 -1.54 8.63 -26.94
C GLU A 54 -1.97 9.88 -26.13
N MET A 55 -1.92 11.06 -26.77
CA MET A 55 -2.51 12.31 -26.25
C MET A 55 -3.95 12.46 -26.75
N GLY A 56 -4.74 11.37 -26.74
CA GLY A 56 -6.03 11.30 -27.43
C GLY A 56 -7.26 11.09 -26.56
N ASN A 57 -7.13 10.91 -25.23
CA ASN A 57 -8.31 10.62 -24.41
C ASN A 57 -8.26 11.16 -22.98
N LEU A 58 -7.92 12.43 -22.82
CA LEU A 58 -8.18 13.18 -21.58
C LEU A 58 -9.57 13.82 -21.65
N GLY A 59 -10.60 12.99 -21.70
CA GLY A 59 -11.97 13.43 -21.45
C GLY A 59 -12.19 13.62 -19.95
N ILE A 60 -12.33 14.87 -19.49
CA ILE A 60 -12.80 15.16 -18.14
C ILE A 60 -14.28 14.74 -18.10
N ASN A 61 -14.56 13.52 -17.63
CA ASN A 61 -15.93 13.10 -17.34
C ASN A 61 -16.39 13.82 -16.07
N GLU A 62 -17.23 14.84 -16.25
CA GLU A 62 -17.92 15.60 -15.22
C GLU A 62 -19.05 14.77 -14.57
N ASN A 63 -18.70 13.65 -13.94
CA ASN A 63 -19.62 12.89 -13.08
C ASN A 63 -19.00 12.68 -11.69
N ALA A 64 -18.49 13.77 -11.11
CA ALA A 64 -18.09 13.84 -9.70
C ALA A 64 -19.25 14.40 -8.84
N ALA A 65 -20.44 13.83 -8.95
CA ALA A 65 -21.52 14.13 -8.03
C ALA A 65 -21.27 13.35 -6.71
N ASN A 66 -21.04 14.10 -5.62
CA ASN A 66 -20.85 13.68 -4.22
C ASN A 66 -19.40 13.56 -3.69
N SER A 67 -18.45 14.38 -4.16
CA SER A 67 -17.25 14.62 -3.35
C SER A 67 -17.58 15.63 -2.23
N VAL A 68 -17.59 15.16 -0.98
CA VAL A 68 -17.67 15.98 0.24
C VAL A 68 -16.72 17.19 0.10
N PRO A 69 -17.14 18.41 0.50
CA PRO A 69 -16.34 19.62 0.34
C PRO A 69 -14.92 19.42 0.85
N LYS A 70 -13.97 19.67 -0.05
CA LYS A 70 -12.53 19.49 0.12
C LYS A 70 -12.04 20.41 1.22
N GLY A 71 -11.79 19.84 2.41
CA GLY A 71 -10.88 20.48 3.35
C GLY A 71 -9.52 20.67 2.68
N SER A 72 -8.88 21.82 2.89
CA SER A 72 -7.51 22.06 2.43
C SER A 72 -6.60 20.97 3.02
N ARG A 73 -5.92 20.19 2.17
CA ARG A 73 -4.92 19.22 2.62
C ARG A 73 -3.83 19.97 3.36
N ILE A 74 -3.66 19.67 4.66
CA ILE A 74 -2.57 20.23 5.47
C ILE A 74 -1.25 19.67 4.91
N PRO A 75 -0.29 20.49 4.44
CA PRO A 75 1.01 20.00 4.00
C PRO A 75 1.72 19.31 5.18
N LEU A 76 2.20 18.08 4.98
CA LEU A 76 2.95 17.38 6.00
C LEU A 76 4.44 17.38 5.65
N PRO A 77 5.28 17.98 6.50
CA PRO A 77 6.71 17.76 6.43
C PRO A 77 7.01 16.25 6.58
N TRP A 78 8.00 15.77 5.85
CA TRP A 78 8.46 14.37 5.88
C TRP A 78 8.80 13.90 7.32
N GLU A 79 9.23 14.82 8.17
CA GLU A 79 9.59 14.63 9.57
C GLU A 79 8.43 14.09 10.41
N LEU A 80 7.19 14.49 10.11
CA LEU A 80 6.00 13.96 10.78
C LEU A 80 5.53 12.66 10.16
N LEU A 81 5.81 12.44 8.87
CA LEU A 81 5.46 11.21 8.18
C LEU A 81 6.32 10.04 8.64
N GLN A 82 7.58 10.29 9.00
CA GLN A 82 8.51 9.26 9.48
C GLN A 82 7.97 8.49 10.71
N PRO A 83 7.55 9.13 11.82
CA PRO A 83 6.90 8.44 12.94
C PRO A 83 5.65 7.68 12.51
N VAL A 84 4.84 8.26 11.62
CA VAL A 84 3.59 7.64 11.16
C VAL A 84 3.88 6.31 10.46
N LEU A 85 4.83 6.30 9.52
CA LEU A 85 5.22 5.10 8.80
C LEU A 85 5.82 4.02 9.71
N ARG A 86 6.60 4.41 10.74
CA ARG A 86 7.11 3.45 11.73
C ARG A 86 5.99 2.81 12.53
N ILE A 87 5.03 3.60 13.01
CA ILE A 87 3.88 3.08 13.76
C ILE A 87 3.03 2.16 12.88
N LEU A 88 2.76 2.55 11.63
CA LEU A 88 2.04 1.69 10.67
C LEU A 88 2.80 0.40 10.37
N GLY A 89 4.12 0.46 10.23
CA GLY A 89 4.97 -0.72 10.08
C GLY A 89 4.82 -1.70 11.25
N HIS A 90 4.79 -1.18 12.48
CA HIS A 90 4.51 -2.00 13.66
C HIS A 90 3.06 -2.51 13.70
N CYS A 91 2.08 -1.78 13.17
CA CYS A 91 0.68 -2.24 13.10
C CYS A 91 0.52 -3.37 12.07
N LEU A 92 1.25 -3.32 10.96
CA LEU A 92 1.22 -4.33 9.91
C LEU A 92 1.98 -5.61 10.28
N LEU A 93 3.23 -5.46 10.72
CA LEU A 93 4.18 -6.57 10.75
C LEU A 93 4.38 -7.19 12.13
N ALA A 94 3.84 -6.60 13.20
CA ALA A 94 4.00 -7.20 14.53
C ALA A 94 3.12 -8.46 14.67
N PRO A 95 3.67 -9.58 15.15
CA PRO A 95 2.97 -10.87 15.18
C PRO A 95 1.78 -10.91 16.16
N LEU A 96 1.76 -10.02 17.14
CA LEU A 96 0.74 -9.96 18.20
C LEU A 96 -0.45 -9.04 17.86
N ASN A 97 -0.50 -8.46 16.67
CA ASN A 97 -1.64 -7.63 16.27
C ASN A 97 -2.79 -8.46 15.74
N SER A 98 -4.02 -8.05 16.05
CA SER A 98 -5.22 -8.60 15.42
C SER A 98 -5.26 -8.27 13.93
N GLU A 99 -5.98 -9.09 13.16
CA GLU A 99 -6.13 -8.89 11.73
C GLU A 99 -6.76 -7.54 11.41
N ASP A 100 -7.75 -7.09 12.20
CA ASP A 100 -8.37 -5.77 12.04
C ASP A 100 -7.36 -4.61 12.06
N VAL A 101 -6.33 -4.70 12.91
CA VAL A 101 -5.27 -3.69 13.01
C VAL A 101 -4.38 -3.72 11.78
N LYS A 102 -4.07 -4.92 11.27
CA LYS A 102 -3.28 -5.09 10.06
C LYS A 102 -4.03 -4.58 8.83
N ASP A 103 -5.32 -4.88 8.72
CA ASP A 103 -6.17 -4.42 7.62
C ASP A 103 -6.31 -2.89 7.63
N ALA A 104 -6.62 -2.31 8.80
CA ALA A 104 -6.69 -0.85 8.94
C ALA A 104 -5.35 -0.18 8.61
N ALA A 105 -4.22 -0.77 9.03
CA ALA A 105 -2.89 -0.26 8.72
C ALA A 105 -2.54 -0.40 7.23
N SER A 106 -3.00 -1.47 6.58
CA SER A 106 -2.80 -1.74 5.16
C SER A 106 -3.57 -0.72 4.30
N VAL A 107 -4.80 -0.37 4.70
CA VAL A 107 -5.55 0.74 4.10
C VAL A 107 -4.81 2.07 4.32
N ALA A 108 -4.40 2.37 5.55
CA ALA A 108 -3.69 3.60 5.86
C ALA A 108 -2.39 3.78 5.05
N ALA A 109 -1.60 2.71 4.89
CA ALA A 109 -0.38 2.72 4.10
C ALA A 109 -0.65 3.02 2.61
N ARG A 110 -1.68 2.41 2.02
CA ARG A 110 -2.11 2.73 0.64
C ARG A 110 -2.59 4.17 0.50
N CYS A 111 -3.32 4.69 1.49
CA CYS A 111 -3.76 6.07 1.50
C CYS A 111 -2.58 7.05 1.52
N LEU A 112 -1.60 6.81 2.38
CA LEU A 112 -0.39 7.61 2.48
C LEU A 112 0.46 7.53 1.22
N TYR A 113 0.52 6.37 0.55
CA TYR A 113 1.17 6.25 -0.75
C TYR A 113 0.52 7.15 -1.80
N ALA A 114 -0.81 7.05 -1.95
CA ALA A 114 -1.55 7.88 -2.91
C ALA A 114 -1.29 9.38 -2.64
N ARG A 115 -1.32 9.78 -1.37
CA ARG A 115 -0.98 11.14 -0.97
C ARG A 115 0.48 11.50 -1.32
N ALA A 116 1.46 10.68 -0.96
CA ALA A 116 2.87 10.93 -1.23
C ALA A 116 3.15 11.11 -2.72
N SER A 117 2.44 10.36 -3.57
CA SER A 117 2.49 10.50 -5.03
C SER A 117 1.90 11.82 -5.52
N HIS A 118 0.82 12.31 -4.90
CA HIS A 118 0.26 13.63 -5.22
C HIS A 118 1.09 14.79 -4.69
N ASP A 119 1.71 14.63 -3.50
CA ASP A 119 2.57 15.63 -2.87
C ASP A 119 4.00 15.61 -3.45
N LEU A 120 4.30 14.66 -4.35
CA LEU A 120 5.60 14.47 -5.03
C LEU A 120 6.79 14.39 -4.05
N VAL A 121 6.61 13.70 -2.92
CA VAL A 121 7.66 13.51 -1.89
C VAL A 121 8.35 12.15 -2.12
N PRO A 122 9.53 12.08 -2.78
CA PRO A 122 10.11 10.82 -3.24
C PRO A 122 10.45 9.87 -2.10
N GLN A 123 10.92 10.39 -0.95
CA GLN A 123 11.21 9.57 0.23
C GLN A 123 9.96 8.87 0.77
N ALA A 124 8.81 9.57 0.74
CA ALA A 124 7.54 9.03 1.19
C ALA A 124 6.97 7.99 0.24
N ILE A 125 7.09 8.23 -1.07
CA ILE A 125 6.67 7.29 -2.10
C ILE A 125 7.43 5.97 -1.93
N LEU A 126 8.75 6.03 -1.77
CA LEU A 126 9.58 4.83 -1.59
C LEU A 126 9.22 4.09 -0.29
N ALA A 127 9.15 4.79 0.84
CA ALA A 127 8.89 4.16 2.13
C ALA A 127 7.50 3.50 2.20
N THR A 128 6.47 4.17 1.71
CA THR A 128 5.09 3.62 1.68
C THR A 128 4.98 2.44 0.71
N ARG A 129 5.59 2.53 -0.47
CA ARG A 129 5.63 1.42 -1.44
C ARG A 129 6.33 0.19 -0.88
N SER A 130 7.50 0.36 -0.26
CA SER A 130 8.22 -0.74 0.38
C SER A 130 7.38 -1.39 1.49
N LEU A 131 6.67 -0.58 2.28
CA LEU A 131 5.81 -1.09 3.35
C LEU A 131 4.64 -1.92 2.82
N ILE A 132 3.98 -1.47 1.74
CA ILE A 132 2.87 -2.20 1.09
C ILE A 132 3.37 -3.53 0.52
N GLN A 133 4.55 -3.55 -0.11
CA GLN A 133 5.15 -4.78 -0.64
C GLN A 133 5.51 -5.77 0.47
N LEU A 134 6.00 -5.28 1.62
CA LEU A 134 6.27 -6.13 2.78
C LEU A 134 5.00 -6.74 3.36
N ASP A 135 3.91 -5.97 3.51
CA ASP A 135 2.60 -6.47 3.93
C ASP A 135 2.10 -7.58 2.98
N LYS A 136 2.15 -7.35 1.67
CA LYS A 136 1.75 -8.35 0.66
C LYS A 136 2.52 -9.66 0.82
N ARG A 137 3.85 -9.60 0.89
CA ARG A 137 4.70 -10.78 1.07
C ARG A 137 4.46 -11.48 2.40
N ALA A 138 4.22 -10.73 3.48
CA ALA A 138 3.91 -11.30 4.78
C ALA A 138 2.59 -12.09 4.76
N ARG A 139 1.57 -11.55 4.09
CA ARG A 139 0.29 -12.24 3.88
C ARG A 139 0.44 -13.48 2.99
N GLU A 140 1.24 -13.39 1.93
CA GLU A 140 1.56 -14.55 1.08
C GLU A 140 2.32 -15.65 1.83
N ALA A 141 3.26 -15.28 2.71
CA ALA A 141 3.98 -16.24 3.55
C ALA A 141 3.04 -16.92 4.55
N ALA A 142 2.21 -16.16 5.27
CA ALA A 142 1.16 -16.72 6.13
C ALA A 142 0.18 -17.60 5.34
N LYS A 143 -0.07 -17.23 4.07
CA LYS A 143 -0.91 -17.99 3.15
C LYS A 143 -0.30 -19.37 2.84
N ALA A 144 1.00 -19.39 2.56
CA ALA A 144 1.73 -20.62 2.28
C ALA A 144 1.85 -21.53 3.51
N GLU A 145 2.05 -20.96 4.70
CA GLU A 145 2.13 -21.72 5.96
C GLU A 145 0.83 -22.47 6.28
N TYR A 146 -0.34 -21.86 6.06
CA TYR A 146 -1.61 -22.58 6.28
C TYR A 146 -1.82 -23.71 5.27
N LEU A 147 -1.40 -23.53 4.01
CA LEU A 147 -1.50 -24.58 2.99
C LEU A 147 -0.62 -25.76 3.36
N ALA A 148 0.61 -25.48 3.82
CA ALA A 148 1.54 -26.51 4.27
C ALA A 148 1.01 -27.29 5.50
N ASP A 149 0.41 -26.64 6.51
CA ASP A 149 -0.19 -27.35 7.67
C ASP A 149 -1.38 -28.25 7.27
N GLY A 150 -2.15 -27.81 6.28
CA GLY A 150 -3.30 -28.56 5.75
C GLY A 150 -2.92 -29.88 5.08
N ASP A 151 -1.82 -29.90 4.33
CA ASP A 151 -1.37 -31.09 3.60
C ASP A 151 -0.82 -32.19 4.53
N TYR A 152 -0.23 -31.83 5.69
CA TYR A 152 0.25 -32.83 6.67
C TYR A 152 -0.88 -33.61 7.37
N LYS A 153 -2.11 -33.08 7.45
CA LYS A 153 -3.21 -33.74 8.17
C LYS A 153 -3.96 -34.81 7.37
N CYS A 154 -3.79 -34.89 6.06
CA CYS A 154 -4.37 -35.96 5.22
C CYS A 154 -3.48 -37.21 5.09
N GLY A 155 -2.24 -37.19 5.58
CA GLY A 155 -1.25 -38.26 5.38
C GLY A 155 -1.01 -39.22 6.56
N SER A 156 -1.77 -39.11 7.65
CA SER A 156 -1.52 -39.90 8.88
C SER A 156 -2.76 -40.68 9.33
N SER A 157 -3.15 -41.69 8.55
CA SER A 157 -3.95 -42.80 9.06
C SER A 157 -2.99 -43.96 9.35
N PRO A 158 -2.81 -44.38 10.62
CA PRO A 158 -2.04 -45.58 10.92
C PRO A 158 -2.93 -46.81 10.70
N ASP A 159 -2.51 -47.70 9.79
CA ASP A 159 -2.97 -49.10 9.71
C ASP A 159 -2.17 -49.99 10.67
#